data_AF-A0A1B9K883-F1
#
_entry.id   AF-A0A1B9K883-F1
#
_cell.length_a   1.000
_cell.length_b   1.000
_cell.length_c   1.000
_cell.angle_alpha   90.00
_cell.angle_beta   90.00
_cell.angle_gamma   90.00
#
_symmetry.space_group_name_H-M   'P 1'
#
loop_
_entity.id
_entity.type
_entity.pdbx_description
1 polymer ?
#
loop_
_entity_poly.entity_id
_entity_poly.type
_entity_poly.pdbx_seq_one_letter_code
_entity_poly.pdbx_strand_id
1 'polypeptide(L)'
;MIYELVPTELHDKLRSFLHNLENITLQHIETCPFCGENGFYLIRTKPTNTYRCKACNKYFTAATNTPFNRLTPFNWLEIIFTNRIKNKSYQLIAEKKLGTSLEKVMRRDHAMIDFLQQHYPSLHKWYTNQKHTTLTPTLSEQHKTINAKINALLNEQTPMCLYCSSTETTKVGTRTCYRCKRCRRSFNLLSNTPLNRLPRPELWIDFINLLIAGKNNIQIQKKLHLNSNTISHWRSAWCEMMKKWDCEALAIWCSHH
;
A
#
# COMPACT_ATOMS: atom_id res chain seq x y z
N MET A 1 10.79 10.64 16.44
CA MET A 1 10.13 11.78 15.75
C MET A 1 9.95 11.45 14.27
N ILE A 2 8.95 11.98 13.54
CA ILE A 2 8.78 11.64 12.11
C ILE A 2 10.00 11.98 11.24
N TYR A 3 10.80 12.97 11.67
CA TYR A 3 12.05 13.38 11.01
C TYR A 3 13.11 12.26 10.97
N GLU A 4 13.09 11.30 11.89
CA GLU A 4 14.00 10.13 11.84
C GLU A 4 13.67 9.18 10.68
N LEU A 5 12.44 9.23 10.17
CA LEU A 5 11.94 8.39 9.09
C LEU A 5 12.07 9.06 7.72
N VAL A 6 12.54 10.31 7.69
CA VAL A 6 12.64 11.16 6.50
C VAL A 6 14.12 11.48 6.24
N PRO A 7 14.61 11.34 4.99
CA PRO A 7 15.95 11.77 4.63
C PRO A 7 16.19 13.23 5.02
N THR A 8 17.38 13.51 5.54
CA THR A 8 17.75 14.81 6.10
C THR A 8 17.61 15.93 5.07
N GLU A 9 17.89 15.65 3.79
CA GLU A 9 17.73 16.59 2.68
C GLU A 9 16.27 17.02 2.39
N LEU A 10 15.28 16.34 3.00
CA LEU A 10 13.86 16.67 2.87
C LEU A 10 13.28 17.33 4.12
N HIS A 11 14.04 17.48 5.21
CA HIS A 11 13.53 17.97 6.49
C HIS A 11 12.97 19.39 6.41
N ASP A 12 13.61 20.30 5.68
CA ASP A 12 13.11 21.67 5.54
C ASP A 12 11.79 21.71 4.75
N LYS A 13 11.70 20.93 3.67
CA LYS A 13 10.45 20.80 2.88
C LYS A 13 9.33 20.20 3.71
N LEU A 14 9.65 19.19 4.52
CA LEU A 14 8.71 18.57 5.46
C LEU A 14 8.23 19.59 6.50
N ARG A 15 9.13 20.38 7.10
CA ARG A 15 8.78 21.42 8.07
C ARG A 15 7.87 22.47 7.44
N SER A 16 8.20 22.97 6.26
CA SER A 16 7.36 23.92 5.52
C SER A 16 5.98 23.34 5.18
N PHE A 17 5.93 22.07 4.77
CA PHE A 17 4.66 21.41 4.47
C PHE A 17 3.77 21.26 5.70
N LEU A 18 4.33 20.82 6.84
CA LEU A 18 3.58 20.69 8.09
C LEU A 18 3.09 22.04 8.60
N HIS A 19 3.94 23.07 8.54
CA HIS A 19 3.56 24.44 8.84
C HIS A 19 2.40 24.90 7.95
N ASN A 20 2.43 24.60 6.65
CA ASN A 20 1.32 24.90 5.75
C ASN A 20 0.04 24.15 6.13
N LEU A 21 0.12 22.86 6.48
CA LEU A 21 -1.05 22.07 6.90
C LEU A 21 -1.72 22.64 8.15
N GLU A 22 -0.93 22.99 9.17
CA GLU A 22 -1.42 23.60 10.41
C GLU A 22 -2.09 24.95 10.16
N ASN A 23 -1.55 25.72 9.20
CA ASN A 23 -1.99 27.08 8.92
C ASN A 23 -2.95 27.20 7.73
N ILE A 24 -3.45 26.11 7.14
CA ILE A 24 -4.42 26.12 6.02
C ILE A 24 -5.61 27.05 6.31
N THR A 25 -6.13 27.04 7.55
CA THR A 25 -7.28 27.86 7.93
C THR A 25 -6.93 29.30 8.28
N LEU A 26 -5.64 29.60 8.47
CA LEU A 26 -5.11 30.90 8.87
C LEU A 26 -4.48 31.65 7.70
N GLN A 27 -4.44 31.05 6.50
CA GLN A 27 -3.95 31.73 5.31
C GLN A 27 -4.75 32.99 5.05
N HIS A 28 -4.02 34.11 4.93
CA HIS A 28 -4.59 35.41 4.61
C HIS A 28 -5.22 35.36 3.22
N ILE A 29 -6.45 35.85 3.10
CA ILE A 29 -7.15 35.93 1.82
C ILE A 29 -7.23 37.40 1.42
N GLU A 30 -6.57 37.75 0.33
CA GLU A 30 -6.55 39.12 -0.19
C GLU A 30 -7.61 39.33 -1.28
N THR A 31 -7.93 38.28 -2.03
CA THR A 31 -8.82 38.33 -3.20
C THR A 31 -9.75 37.12 -3.26
N CYS A 32 -10.87 37.29 -3.95
CA CYS A 32 -11.81 36.20 -4.21
C CYS A 32 -11.18 35.18 -5.17
N PRO A 33 -11.12 33.89 -4.80
CA PRO A 33 -10.48 32.84 -5.63
C PRO A 33 -11.24 32.53 -6.93
N PHE A 34 -12.42 33.13 -7.15
CA PHE A 34 -13.23 32.91 -8.35
C PHE A 34 -13.21 34.06 -9.34
N CYS A 35 -13.04 35.30 -8.88
CA CYS A 35 -13.13 36.49 -9.74
C CYS A 35 -12.03 37.53 -9.49
N GLY A 36 -11.11 37.32 -8.54
CA GLY A 36 -9.99 38.21 -8.25
C GLY A 36 -10.33 39.46 -7.42
N GLU A 37 -11.61 39.72 -7.15
CA GLU A 37 -12.04 40.93 -6.41
C GLU A 37 -11.71 40.85 -4.92
N ASN A 38 -11.27 41.97 -4.34
CA ASN A 38 -10.92 42.08 -2.92
C ASN A 38 -12.13 42.37 -2.00
N GLY A 39 -13.30 42.67 -2.57
CA GLY A 39 -14.52 42.93 -1.84
C GLY A 39 -15.24 41.64 -1.42
N PHE A 40 -15.16 41.25 -0.16
CA PHE A 40 -15.92 40.13 0.41
C PHE A 40 -16.27 40.35 1.89
N TYR A 41 -17.19 39.55 2.41
CA TYR A 41 -17.61 39.56 3.82
C TYR A 41 -17.42 38.19 4.44
N LEU A 42 -17.05 38.18 5.72
CA LEU A 42 -17.00 36.99 6.54
C LEU A 42 -18.44 36.60 6.94
N ILE A 43 -18.87 35.40 6.53
CA ILE A 43 -20.21 34.85 6.81
C ILE A 43 -20.25 34.10 8.14
N ARG A 44 -19.21 33.29 8.40
CA ARG A 44 -19.12 32.44 9.59
C ARG A 44 -17.67 32.12 9.89
N THR A 45 -17.38 31.84 11.16
CA THR A 45 -16.04 31.47 11.65
C THR A 45 -15.89 30.00 11.99
N LYS A 46 -16.99 29.26 12.16
CA LYS A 46 -17.00 27.83 12.51
C LYS A 46 -17.72 26.99 11.44
N PRO A 47 -17.22 25.79 11.10
CA PRO A 47 -15.98 25.17 11.58
C PRO A 47 -14.72 25.85 11.03
N THR A 48 -14.86 26.68 9.99
CA THR A 48 -13.78 27.44 9.35
C THR A 48 -14.34 28.78 8.86
N ASN A 49 -13.46 29.78 8.72
CA ASN A 49 -13.84 31.05 8.12
C ASN A 49 -14.37 30.84 6.70
N THR A 50 -15.63 31.24 6.48
CA THR A 50 -16.28 31.21 5.17
C THR A 50 -16.61 32.63 4.78
N TYR A 51 -16.23 33.01 3.57
CA TYR A 51 -16.41 34.32 3.00
C TYR A 51 -17.39 34.24 1.85
N ARG A 52 -18.07 35.35 1.55
CA ARG A 52 -18.86 35.49 0.33
C ARG A 52 -18.42 36.76 -0.40
N CYS A 53 -18.13 36.61 -1.70
CA CYS A 53 -17.68 37.70 -2.55
C CYS A 53 -18.81 38.68 -2.84
N LYS A 54 -18.53 39.99 -2.80
CA LYS A 54 -19.50 41.04 -3.14
C LYS A 54 -19.77 41.12 -4.66
N ALA A 55 -18.77 40.81 -5.48
CA ALA A 55 -18.89 40.88 -6.94
C ALA A 55 -19.55 39.63 -7.53
N CYS A 56 -18.96 38.44 -7.32
CA CYS A 56 -19.47 37.20 -7.92
C CYS A 56 -20.44 36.41 -7.04
N ASN A 57 -20.73 36.87 -5.82
CA ASN A 57 -21.65 36.25 -4.87
C ASN A 57 -21.31 34.81 -4.42
N LYS A 58 -20.18 34.24 -4.86
CA LYS A 58 -19.73 32.89 -4.50
C LYS A 58 -19.17 32.82 -3.09
N TYR A 59 -19.36 31.67 -2.45
CA TYR A 59 -18.79 31.34 -1.15
C TYR A 59 -17.43 30.67 -1.29
N PHE A 60 -16.48 31.06 -0.47
CA PHE A 60 -15.15 30.45 -0.42
C PHE A 60 -14.60 30.41 1.02
N THR A 61 -13.52 29.67 1.18
CA THR A 61 -12.70 29.53 2.39
C THR A 61 -11.24 29.65 1.98
N ALA A 62 -10.33 29.71 2.95
CA ALA A 62 -8.89 29.65 2.68
C ALA A 62 -8.47 28.36 1.93
N ALA A 63 -9.23 27.28 2.07
CA ALA A 63 -8.99 26.03 1.33
C ALA A 63 -9.63 26.00 -0.07
N THR A 64 -10.28 27.07 -0.52
CA THR A 64 -10.84 27.12 -1.88
C THR A 64 -9.71 27.17 -2.89
N ASN A 65 -9.84 26.42 -3.99
CA ASN A 65 -8.78 26.14 -4.97
C ASN A 65 -7.56 25.37 -4.45
N THR A 66 -7.63 24.79 -3.25
CA THR A 66 -6.65 23.79 -2.81
C THR A 66 -7.25 22.39 -2.85
N PRO A 67 -6.42 21.33 -2.92
CA PRO A 67 -6.88 19.95 -2.78
C PRO A 67 -7.63 19.68 -1.46
N PHE A 68 -7.48 20.55 -0.45
CA PHE A 68 -8.10 20.40 0.86
C PHE A 68 -9.51 20.97 0.96
N ASN A 69 -10.06 21.49 -0.13
CA ASN A 69 -11.40 22.05 -0.15
C ASN A 69 -12.43 21.03 0.38
N ARG A 70 -13.25 21.46 1.35
CA ARG A 70 -14.30 20.65 2.02
C ARG A 70 -13.77 19.45 2.83
N LEU A 71 -12.48 19.36 3.15
CA LEU A 71 -11.90 18.26 3.93
C LEU A 71 -11.84 18.52 5.45
N THR A 72 -12.82 19.22 6.00
CA THR A 72 -12.90 19.47 7.45
C THR A 72 -13.16 18.19 8.26
N PRO A 73 -12.55 18.01 9.44
CA PRO A 73 -11.61 18.92 10.08
C PRO A 73 -10.18 18.77 9.55
N PHE A 74 -9.41 19.86 9.52
CA PHE A 74 -8.07 19.91 8.90
C PHE A 74 -6.98 19.25 9.74
N ASN A 75 -7.15 19.19 11.06
CA ASN A 75 -6.22 18.49 11.96
C ASN A 75 -6.04 17.00 11.60
N TRP A 76 -7.00 16.39 10.89
CA TRP A 76 -6.86 15.02 10.40
C TRP A 76 -5.78 14.87 9.33
N LEU A 77 -5.45 15.93 8.58
CA LEU A 77 -4.41 15.88 7.54
C LEU A 77 -3.05 15.52 8.15
N GLU A 78 -2.66 16.22 9.21
CA GLU A 78 -1.41 15.94 9.92
C GLU A 78 -1.40 14.53 10.55
N ILE A 79 -2.49 14.14 11.20
CA ILE A 79 -2.62 12.79 11.79
C ILE A 79 -2.46 11.70 10.72
N ILE A 80 -3.13 11.85 9.58
CA ILE A 80 -3.04 10.89 8.48
C ILE A 80 -1.61 10.90 7.93
N PHE A 81 -1.06 12.06 7.62
CA PHE A 81 0.26 12.22 7.01
C PHE A 81 1.36 11.56 7.85
N THR A 82 1.41 11.89 9.15
CA THR A 82 2.39 11.36 10.10
C THR A 82 2.27 9.85 10.28
N ASN A 83 1.05 9.31 10.33
CA ASN A 83 0.83 7.86 10.43
C ASN A 83 1.19 7.14 9.13
N ARG A 84 1.03 7.79 7.97
CA ARG A 84 1.44 7.24 6.68
C ARG A 84 2.96 7.21 6.51
N ILE A 85 3.69 8.22 6.98
CA ILE A 85 5.16 8.16 7.09
C ILE A 85 5.60 7.00 8.01
N LYS A 86 4.84 6.75 9.10
CA LYS A 86 5.05 5.58 9.99
C LYS A 86 4.52 4.26 9.41
N ASN A 87 4.18 4.22 8.13
CA ASN A 87 3.73 3.04 7.39
C ASN A 87 2.48 2.35 7.97
N LYS A 88 1.59 3.09 8.64
CA LYS A 88 0.32 2.56 9.16
C LYS A 88 -0.71 2.44 8.03
N SER A 89 -1.49 1.36 8.01
CA SER A 89 -2.54 1.16 7.00
C SER A 89 -3.66 2.18 7.14
N TYR A 90 -4.35 2.50 6.04
CA TYR A 90 -5.50 3.41 6.09
C TYR A 90 -6.60 2.89 7.02
N GLN A 91 -6.81 1.57 7.08
CA GLN A 91 -7.79 0.94 7.95
C GLN A 91 -7.46 1.16 9.44
N LEU A 92 -6.19 1.00 9.83
CA LEU A 92 -5.76 1.28 11.20
C LEU A 92 -5.96 2.76 11.55
N ILE A 93 -5.63 3.67 10.65
CA ILE A 93 -5.82 5.12 10.86
C ILE A 93 -7.31 5.43 11.02
N ALA A 94 -8.14 4.87 10.13
CA ALA A 94 -9.59 5.05 10.13
C ALA A 94 -10.21 4.58 11.46
N GLU A 95 -9.95 3.34 11.87
CA GLU A 95 -10.61 2.71 13.03
C GLU A 95 -9.98 3.15 14.37
N LYS A 96 -8.65 3.17 14.46
CA LYS A 96 -7.93 3.32 15.74
C LYS A 96 -7.47 4.73 16.04
N LYS A 97 -7.42 5.63 15.04
CA LYS A 97 -6.96 7.01 15.24
C LYS A 97 -8.06 8.04 15.06
N LEU A 98 -8.96 7.85 14.10
CA LEU A 98 -9.94 8.87 13.73
C LEU A 98 -11.40 8.47 13.95
N GLY A 99 -11.71 7.19 14.18
CA GLY A 99 -13.09 6.71 14.31
C GLY A 99 -13.93 7.02 13.06
N THR A 100 -13.36 6.79 11.87
CA THR A 100 -13.96 7.22 10.59
C THR A 100 -13.88 6.13 9.52
N SER A 101 -14.41 6.40 8.33
CA SER A 101 -14.37 5.44 7.22
C SER A 101 -13.01 5.44 6.51
N LEU A 102 -12.65 4.32 5.92
CA LEU A 102 -11.44 4.13 5.11
C LEU A 102 -11.35 5.18 3.99
N GLU A 103 -12.46 5.42 3.29
CA GLU A 103 -12.54 6.32 2.14
C GLU A 103 -12.27 7.78 2.54
N LYS A 104 -12.69 8.18 3.75
CA LYS A 104 -12.42 9.52 4.29
C LYS A 104 -10.93 9.75 4.59
N VAL A 105 -10.21 8.70 4.97
CA VAL A 105 -8.75 8.73 5.14
C VAL A 105 -8.07 8.77 3.77
N MET A 106 -8.46 7.89 2.85
CA MET A 106 -7.88 7.83 1.49
C MET A 106 -8.06 9.14 0.73
N ARG A 107 -9.25 9.75 0.77
CA ARG A 107 -9.51 11.03 0.10
C ARG A 107 -8.58 12.14 0.59
N ARG A 108 -8.30 12.18 1.89
CA ARG A 108 -7.38 13.17 2.49
C ARG A 108 -5.94 12.89 2.14
N ASP A 109 -5.54 11.62 2.12
CA ASP A 109 -4.21 11.21 1.69
C ASP A 109 -3.94 11.60 0.24
N HIS A 110 -4.89 11.35 -0.67
CA HIS A 110 -4.79 11.78 -2.06
C HIS A 110 -4.70 13.31 -2.20
N ALA A 111 -5.51 14.07 -1.46
CA ALA A 111 -5.40 15.53 -1.46
C ALA A 111 -4.01 16.02 -1.02
N MET A 112 -3.38 15.35 -0.02
CA MET A 112 -2.01 15.66 0.37
C MET A 112 -1.01 15.29 -0.72
N ILE A 113 -1.17 14.15 -1.40
CA ILE A 113 -0.31 13.76 -2.54
C ILE A 113 -0.40 14.81 -3.66
N ASP A 114 -1.60 15.23 -4.04
CA ASP A 114 -1.82 16.24 -5.07
C ASP A 114 -1.16 17.57 -4.69
N PHE A 115 -1.31 17.98 -3.42
CA PHE A 115 -0.67 19.20 -2.91
C PHE A 115 0.86 19.10 -2.90
N LEU A 116 1.41 17.96 -2.46
CA LEU A 116 2.85 17.71 -2.50
C LEU A 116 3.38 17.72 -3.93
N GLN A 117 2.64 17.17 -4.89
CA GLN A 117 3.04 17.15 -6.29
C GLN A 117 3.19 18.57 -6.84
N GLN A 118 2.27 19.47 -6.47
CA GLN A 118 2.26 20.87 -6.92
C GLN A 118 3.33 21.73 -6.25
N HIS A 119 3.54 21.56 -4.93
CA HIS A 119 4.35 22.50 -4.13
C HIS A 119 5.68 21.92 -3.65
N TYR A 120 5.82 20.60 -3.54
CA TYR A 120 7.01 19.92 -3.02
C TYR A 120 7.40 18.66 -3.82
N PRO A 121 7.77 18.77 -5.12
CA PRO A 121 7.94 17.60 -5.99
C PRO A 121 8.93 16.54 -5.49
N SER A 122 10.01 16.93 -4.81
CA SER A 122 10.96 15.98 -4.22
C SER A 122 10.38 15.25 -3.01
N LEU A 123 9.62 15.96 -2.16
CA LEU A 123 8.93 15.36 -1.02
C LEU A 123 7.77 14.48 -1.50
N HIS A 124 7.05 14.88 -2.55
CA HIS A 124 6.07 14.05 -3.24
C HIS A 124 6.69 12.74 -3.72
N LYS A 125 7.76 12.83 -4.53
CA LYS A 125 8.46 11.65 -5.07
C LYS A 125 8.88 10.71 -3.94
N TRP A 126 9.48 11.24 -2.87
CA TRP A 126 9.85 10.44 -1.71
C TRP A 126 8.62 9.88 -0.98
N TYR A 127 7.57 10.64 -0.75
CA TYR A 127 6.38 10.22 -0.01
C TYR A 127 5.60 9.12 -0.74
N THR A 128 5.47 9.25 -2.06
CA THR A 128 4.86 8.23 -2.93
C THR A 128 5.78 7.03 -3.11
N ASN A 129 7.10 7.23 -3.15
CA ASN A 129 8.07 6.14 -3.22
C ASN A 129 8.24 5.43 -1.88
N GLN A 130 8.05 6.10 -0.73
CA GLN A 130 8.02 5.47 0.59
C GLN A 130 6.87 4.49 0.74
N LYS A 131 5.79 4.65 -0.04
CA LYS A 131 4.80 3.58 -0.20
C LYS A 131 5.38 2.33 -0.90
N HIS A 132 6.65 2.35 -1.33
CA HIS A 132 7.26 1.36 -2.21
C HIS A 132 8.76 1.01 -2.05
N THR A 133 9.64 1.68 -1.27
CA THR A 133 11.11 1.47 -1.54
C THR A 133 12.08 1.12 -0.42
N THR A 134 11.70 0.94 0.84
CA THR A 134 12.64 0.33 1.80
C THR A 134 11.99 -0.80 2.57
N LEU A 135 12.15 -2.01 2.02
CA LEU A 135 11.95 -3.23 2.79
C LEU A 135 12.79 -3.12 4.07
N THR A 136 12.17 -3.32 5.22
CA THR A 136 12.94 -3.53 6.44
C THR A 136 13.91 -4.70 6.20
N PRO A 137 15.09 -4.74 6.85
CA PRO A 137 16.02 -5.85 6.69
C PRO A 137 15.34 -7.22 6.84
N THR A 138 14.40 -7.33 7.79
CA THR A 138 13.55 -8.51 8.00
C THR A 138 12.70 -8.87 6.79
N LEU A 139 12.03 -7.90 6.16
CA LEU A 139 11.20 -8.17 4.98
C LEU A 139 12.06 -8.57 3.77
N SER A 140 13.23 -7.95 3.60
CA SER A 140 14.18 -8.31 2.55
C SER A 140 14.69 -9.74 2.73
N GLU A 141 15.00 -10.14 3.97
CA GLU A 141 15.45 -11.50 4.27
C GLU A 141 14.34 -12.54 4.09
N GLN A 142 13.13 -12.24 4.57
CA GLN A 142 11.96 -13.10 4.36
C GLN A 142 11.63 -13.23 2.87
N HIS A 143 11.74 -12.16 2.08
CA HIS A 143 11.57 -12.22 0.63
C HIS A 143 12.56 -13.18 -0.03
N LYS A 144 13.85 -13.06 0.29
CA LYS A 144 14.87 -13.98 -0.21
C LYS A 144 14.56 -15.42 0.19
N THR A 145 14.17 -15.64 1.44
CA THR A 145 13.79 -16.95 1.97
C THR A 145 12.62 -17.57 1.19
N ILE A 146 11.56 -16.79 0.93
CA ILE A 146 10.41 -17.25 0.14
C ILE A 146 10.84 -17.59 -1.28
N ASN A 147 11.57 -16.72 -1.96
CA ASN A 147 12.03 -16.98 -3.33
C ASN A 147 12.92 -18.22 -3.41
N ALA A 148 13.81 -18.43 -2.44
CA ALA A 148 14.64 -19.63 -2.34
C ALA A 148 13.79 -20.89 -2.16
N LYS A 149 12.79 -20.87 -1.26
CA LYS A 149 11.87 -22.00 -1.04
C LYS A 149 11.03 -22.30 -2.28
N ILE A 150 10.54 -21.28 -2.98
CA ILE A 150 9.80 -21.45 -4.24
C ILE A 150 10.70 -22.12 -5.28
N ASN A 151 11.92 -21.61 -5.47
CA ASN A 151 12.87 -22.19 -6.42
C ASN A 151 13.21 -23.64 -6.08
N ALA A 152 13.45 -23.95 -4.81
CA ALA A 152 13.71 -25.32 -4.36
C ALA A 152 12.52 -26.25 -4.67
N LEU A 153 11.29 -25.81 -4.38
CA LEU A 153 10.08 -26.59 -4.65
C LEU A 153 9.86 -26.85 -6.14
N LEU A 154 10.02 -25.84 -6.99
CA LEU A 154 9.76 -25.96 -8.42
C LEU A 154 10.81 -26.80 -9.13
N ASN A 155 12.07 -26.73 -8.66
CA ASN A 155 13.21 -27.44 -9.24
C ASN A 155 13.49 -28.81 -8.61
N GLU A 156 12.74 -29.21 -7.58
CA GLU A 156 12.84 -30.55 -7.02
C GLU A 156 12.66 -31.61 -8.11
N GLN A 157 13.48 -32.66 -8.06
CA GLN A 157 13.51 -33.74 -9.05
C GLN A 157 13.27 -35.11 -8.42
N THR A 158 13.75 -35.32 -7.20
CA THR A 158 13.75 -36.63 -6.53
C THR A 158 13.22 -36.51 -5.10
N PRO A 159 11.96 -36.06 -4.92
CA PRO A 159 11.40 -35.96 -3.59
C PRO A 159 11.17 -37.35 -2.98
N MET A 160 11.24 -37.43 -1.66
CA MET A 160 10.80 -38.61 -0.92
C MET A 160 9.29 -38.81 -1.05
N CYS A 161 8.88 -40.06 -1.30
CA CYS A 161 7.47 -40.43 -1.38
C CYS A 161 6.75 -40.24 -0.04
N LEU A 162 5.65 -39.49 -0.04
CA LEU A 162 4.84 -39.22 1.15
C LEU A 162 4.13 -40.45 1.74
N TYR A 163 4.15 -41.60 1.05
CA TYR A 163 3.46 -42.82 1.47
C TYR A 163 4.38 -43.95 1.92
N CYS A 164 5.61 -44.00 1.40
CA CYS A 164 6.55 -45.10 1.68
C CYS A 164 8.00 -44.64 1.86
N SER A 165 8.26 -43.33 1.86
CA SER A 165 9.57 -42.70 2.06
C SER A 165 10.67 -43.06 1.05
N SER A 166 10.34 -43.81 -0.01
CA SER A 166 11.27 -44.09 -1.11
C SER A 166 11.63 -42.83 -1.89
N THR A 167 12.91 -42.67 -2.23
CA THR A 167 13.44 -41.61 -3.12
C THR A 167 13.31 -41.95 -4.60
N GLU A 168 12.86 -43.17 -4.94
CA GLU A 168 12.63 -43.59 -6.32
C GLU A 168 11.32 -42.99 -6.84
N THR A 169 11.36 -41.72 -7.18
CA THR A 169 10.22 -40.96 -7.67
C THR A 169 10.49 -40.40 -9.05
N THR A 170 9.44 -40.08 -9.78
CA THR A 170 9.53 -39.47 -11.11
C THR A 170 8.50 -38.38 -11.22
N LYS A 171 8.93 -37.22 -11.72
CA LYS A 171 8.05 -36.07 -11.92
C LYS A 171 7.01 -36.39 -13.00
N VAL A 172 5.75 -36.03 -12.75
CA VAL A 172 4.63 -36.28 -13.65
C VAL A 172 3.90 -34.97 -13.92
N GLY A 173 3.94 -34.52 -15.18
CA GLY A 173 3.37 -33.24 -15.59
C GLY A 173 4.25 -32.04 -15.23
N THR A 174 3.65 -30.84 -15.28
CA THR A 174 4.36 -29.56 -15.13
C THR A 174 4.40 -29.03 -13.70
N ARG A 175 3.58 -29.57 -12.80
CA ARG A 175 3.51 -29.17 -11.39
C ARG A 175 4.43 -30.04 -10.54
N THR A 176 4.56 -29.71 -9.25
CA THR A 176 5.24 -30.48 -8.20
C THR A 176 4.57 -31.83 -7.89
N CYS A 177 4.10 -32.54 -8.93
CA CYS A 177 3.46 -33.83 -8.90
C CYS A 177 4.46 -34.92 -9.27
N TYR A 178 4.45 -36.00 -8.52
CA TYR A 178 5.41 -37.10 -8.65
C TYR A 178 4.69 -38.43 -8.52
N ARG A 179 5.24 -39.46 -9.16
CA ARG A 179 4.82 -40.85 -8.98
C ARG A 179 5.96 -41.64 -8.38
N CYS A 180 5.68 -42.38 -7.30
CA CYS A 180 6.65 -43.27 -6.70
C CYS A 180 6.76 -44.57 -7.51
N LYS A 181 7.98 -45.00 -7.84
CA LYS A 181 8.24 -46.25 -8.55
C LYS A 181 7.98 -47.47 -7.67
N ARG A 182 8.24 -47.37 -6.36
CA ARG A 182 8.06 -48.45 -5.38
C ARG A 182 6.60 -48.72 -5.05
N CYS A 183 5.86 -47.73 -4.53
CA CYS A 183 4.46 -47.92 -4.11
C CYS A 183 3.42 -47.55 -5.17
N ARG A 184 3.85 -47.09 -6.36
CA ARG A 184 3.02 -46.68 -7.51
C ARG A 184 2.03 -45.54 -7.26
N ARG A 185 1.96 -44.99 -6.05
CA ARG A 185 1.10 -43.85 -5.70
C ARG A 185 1.65 -42.55 -6.27
N SER A 186 0.74 -41.66 -6.68
CA SER A 186 1.07 -40.30 -7.10
C SER A 186 0.86 -39.34 -5.94
N PHE A 187 1.70 -38.34 -5.80
CA PHE A 187 1.63 -37.34 -4.75
C PHE A 187 2.06 -35.98 -5.28
N ASN A 188 1.64 -34.92 -4.60
CA ASN A 188 2.08 -33.56 -4.87
C ASN A 188 2.75 -33.00 -3.61
N LEU A 189 3.91 -32.35 -3.76
CA LEU A 189 4.62 -31.72 -2.64
C LEU A 189 3.80 -30.63 -1.96
N LEU A 190 2.83 -30.06 -2.68
CA LEU A 190 1.97 -28.99 -2.21
C LEU A 190 0.63 -29.49 -1.65
N SER A 191 0.37 -30.81 -1.63
CA SER A 191 -0.95 -31.36 -1.25
C SER A 191 -1.50 -30.83 0.08
N ASN A 192 -0.61 -30.61 1.06
CA ASN A 192 -0.97 -30.15 2.42
C ASN A 192 -0.70 -28.65 2.64
N THR A 193 -0.56 -27.88 1.56
CA THR A 193 -0.21 -26.46 1.61
C THR A 193 -1.34 -25.61 1.04
N PRO A 194 -1.47 -24.34 1.44
CA PRO A 194 -2.37 -23.38 0.79
C PRO A 194 -2.10 -23.20 -0.71
N LEU A 195 -0.90 -23.55 -1.18
CA LEU A 195 -0.53 -23.51 -2.60
C LEU A 195 -1.07 -24.71 -3.39
N ASN A 196 -1.77 -25.65 -2.74
CA ASN A 196 -2.37 -26.76 -3.45
C ASN A 196 -3.33 -26.23 -4.53
N ARG A 197 -3.21 -26.78 -5.74
CA ARG A 197 -4.00 -26.41 -6.92
C ARG A 197 -3.84 -24.97 -7.42
N LEU A 198 -2.98 -24.14 -6.81
CA LEU A 198 -2.67 -22.81 -7.34
C LEU A 198 -2.09 -22.96 -8.77
N PRO A 199 -2.69 -22.35 -9.79
CA PRO A 199 -2.22 -22.48 -11.17
C PRO A 199 -0.94 -21.68 -11.41
N ARG A 200 -0.34 -21.88 -12.59
CA ARG A 200 0.76 -21.08 -13.14
C ARG A 200 1.95 -20.84 -12.18
N PRO A 201 2.61 -21.91 -11.70
CA PRO A 201 3.75 -21.81 -10.81
C PRO A 201 4.91 -20.97 -11.35
N GLU A 202 5.03 -20.88 -12.68
CA GLU A 202 6.02 -20.06 -13.36
C GLU A 202 5.91 -18.56 -13.05
N LEU A 203 4.74 -18.08 -12.61
CA LEU A 203 4.50 -16.68 -12.29
C LEU A 203 4.59 -16.35 -10.79
N TRP A 204 4.81 -17.34 -9.93
CA TRP A 204 4.73 -17.12 -8.48
C TRP A 204 5.79 -16.14 -7.97
N ILE A 205 7.02 -16.24 -8.47
CA ILE A 205 8.09 -15.31 -8.08
C ILE A 205 7.76 -13.88 -8.52
N ASP A 206 7.30 -13.70 -9.76
CA ASP A 206 6.88 -12.38 -10.25
C ASP A 206 5.73 -11.81 -9.44
N PHE A 207 4.76 -12.65 -9.06
CA PHE A 207 3.67 -12.27 -8.18
C PHE A 207 4.19 -11.78 -6.82
N ILE A 208 5.06 -12.54 -6.15
CA ILE A 208 5.67 -12.13 -4.86
C ILE A 208 6.45 -10.83 -4.99
N ASN A 209 7.24 -10.67 -6.06
CA ASN A 209 8.00 -9.44 -6.33
C ASN A 209 7.06 -8.23 -6.48
N LEU A 210 5.91 -8.39 -7.13
CA LEU A 210 4.92 -7.33 -7.26
C LEU A 210 4.22 -7.00 -5.93
N LEU A 211 3.94 -8.00 -5.08
CA LEU A 211 3.42 -7.76 -3.73
C LEU A 211 4.39 -6.93 -2.90
N ILE A 212 5.67 -7.28 -2.96
CA ILE A 212 6.74 -6.57 -2.26
C ILE A 212 6.92 -5.16 -2.78
N ALA A 213 6.82 -4.98 -4.09
CA ALA A 213 6.74 -3.67 -4.72
C ALA A 213 5.42 -2.94 -4.43
N GLY A 214 4.63 -3.35 -3.43
CA GLY A 214 3.42 -2.69 -2.94
C GLY A 214 2.28 -2.62 -3.95
N LYS A 215 2.30 -3.44 -5.00
CA LYS A 215 1.27 -3.40 -6.04
C LYS A 215 -0.05 -3.97 -5.51
N ASN A 216 -1.15 -3.30 -5.81
CA ASN A 216 -2.48 -3.81 -5.48
C ASN A 216 -2.96 -4.87 -6.49
N ASN A 217 -4.02 -5.60 -6.14
CA ASN A 217 -4.57 -6.67 -6.99
C ASN A 217 -4.87 -6.23 -8.43
N ILE A 218 -5.39 -5.01 -8.64
CA ILE A 218 -5.73 -4.50 -9.98
C ILE A 218 -4.46 -4.27 -10.81
N GLN A 219 -3.41 -3.73 -10.19
CA GLN A 219 -2.12 -3.51 -10.86
C GLN A 219 -1.46 -4.85 -11.23
N ILE A 220 -1.49 -5.82 -10.32
CA ILE A 220 -0.95 -7.16 -10.56
C ILE A 220 -1.73 -7.88 -11.65
N GLN A 221 -3.06 -7.79 -11.63
CA GLN A 221 -3.93 -8.35 -12.65
C GLN A 221 -3.51 -7.90 -14.06
N LYS A 222 -3.31 -6.59 -14.24
CA LYS A 222 -2.86 -6.01 -15.51
C LYS A 222 -1.45 -6.48 -15.89
N LYS A 223 -0.54 -6.58 -14.92
CA LYS A 223 0.86 -6.92 -15.15
C LYS A 223 1.07 -8.40 -15.51
N LEU A 224 0.34 -9.30 -14.85
CA LEU A 224 0.46 -10.76 -15.04
C LEU A 224 -0.58 -11.33 -16.00
N HIS A 225 -1.49 -10.50 -16.51
CA HIS A 225 -2.61 -10.90 -17.38
C HIS A 225 -3.43 -12.06 -16.79
N LEU A 226 -3.74 -11.96 -15.49
CA LEU A 226 -4.58 -12.91 -14.77
C LEU A 226 -5.97 -12.31 -14.51
N ASN A 227 -6.95 -13.10 -14.10
CA ASN A 227 -8.25 -12.58 -13.67
C ASN A 227 -8.21 -12.16 -12.19
N SER A 228 -9.13 -11.26 -11.80
CA SER A 228 -9.20 -10.70 -10.44
C SER A 228 -9.38 -11.77 -9.35
N ASN A 229 -10.25 -12.76 -9.60
CA ASN A 229 -10.50 -13.86 -8.65
C ASN A 229 -9.23 -14.69 -8.40
N THR A 230 -8.44 -14.96 -9.45
CA THR A 230 -7.16 -15.67 -9.36
C THR A 230 -6.17 -14.90 -8.50
N ILE A 231 -6.03 -13.60 -8.75
CA ILE A 231 -5.13 -12.73 -7.99
C ILE A 231 -5.52 -12.66 -6.51
N SER A 232 -6.80 -12.47 -6.20
CA SER A 232 -7.29 -12.46 -4.82
C SER A 232 -7.05 -13.79 -4.12
N HIS A 233 -7.32 -14.91 -4.79
CA HIS A 233 -7.05 -16.25 -4.25
C HIS A 233 -5.55 -16.48 -4.03
N TRP A 234 -4.70 -16.09 -5.00
CA TRP A 234 -3.24 -16.19 -4.87
C TRP A 234 -2.73 -15.40 -3.69
N ARG A 235 -3.18 -14.15 -3.52
CA ARG A 235 -2.76 -13.32 -2.39
C ARG A 235 -3.11 -13.99 -1.07
N SER A 236 -4.34 -14.49 -0.92
CA SER A 236 -4.74 -15.19 0.30
C SER A 236 -3.89 -16.44 0.56
N ALA A 237 -3.73 -17.30 -0.45
CA ALA A 237 -2.94 -18.53 -0.33
C ALA A 237 -1.47 -18.25 0.01
N TRP A 238 -0.86 -17.24 -0.63
CA TRP A 238 0.52 -16.86 -0.36
C TRP A 238 0.70 -16.25 1.02
N CYS A 239 -0.21 -15.41 1.49
CA CYS A 239 -0.16 -14.87 2.85
C CYS A 239 -0.24 -15.98 3.91
N GLU A 240 -1.08 -17.00 3.70
CA GLU A 240 -1.12 -18.17 4.58
C GLU A 240 0.17 -19.00 4.50
N MET A 241 0.70 -19.19 3.28
CA MET A 241 1.93 -19.94 3.09
C MET A 241 3.14 -19.26 3.74
N MET A 242 3.24 -17.93 3.65
CA MET A 242 4.29 -17.15 4.29
C MET A 242 4.30 -17.35 5.81
N LYS A 243 3.13 -17.38 6.45
CA LYS A 243 3.01 -17.71 7.88
C LYS A 243 3.47 -19.14 8.18
N LYS A 244 3.14 -20.11 7.33
CA LYS A 244 3.63 -21.51 7.49
C LYS A 244 5.15 -21.66 7.30
N TRP A 245 5.82 -20.64 6.77
CA TRP A 245 7.25 -20.61 6.54
C TRP A 245 7.97 -19.59 7.40
N ASP A 246 7.37 -19.18 8.52
CA ASP A 246 7.95 -18.25 9.49
C ASP A 246 8.33 -16.89 8.86
N CYS A 247 7.54 -16.48 7.87
CA CYS A 247 7.68 -15.22 7.14
C CYS A 247 6.50 -14.27 7.44
N GLU A 248 6.14 -14.12 8.72
CA GLU A 248 4.95 -13.38 9.17
C GLU A 248 4.99 -11.91 8.78
N ALA A 249 6.15 -11.26 8.88
CA ALA A 249 6.27 -9.85 8.55
C ALA A 249 5.92 -9.62 7.07
N LEU A 250 6.40 -10.51 6.19
CA LEU A 250 6.07 -10.49 4.77
C LEU A 250 4.59 -10.83 4.52
N ALA A 251 4.02 -11.77 5.25
CA ALA A 251 2.59 -12.08 5.16
C ALA A 251 1.72 -10.86 5.50
N ILE A 252 2.06 -10.15 6.57
CA ILE A 252 1.37 -8.92 7.01
C ILE A 252 1.56 -7.80 5.99
N TRP A 253 2.76 -7.65 5.43
CA TRP A 253 3.04 -6.68 4.38
C TRP A 253 2.15 -6.90 3.15
N CYS A 254 2.10 -8.15 2.69
CA CYS A 254 1.36 -8.57 1.50
C CYS A 254 -0.17 -8.56 1.68
N SER A 255 -0.69 -8.59 2.92
CA SER A 255 -2.14 -8.54 3.18
C SER A 255 -2.71 -7.12 3.22
N HIS A 256 -1.87 -6.10 3.41
CA HIS A 256 -2.31 -4.71 3.59
C HIS A 256 -2.25 -3.83 2.33
N HIS A 257 -1.76 -4.38 1.21
CA HIS A 257 -1.65 -3.74 -0.11
C HIS A 257 -2.42 -4.57 -1.14
#